data_AF-G7PZU4-F1
#
_entry.id   AF-G7PZU4-F1
#
_cell.length_a   1.000
_cell.length_b   1.000
_cell.length_c   1.000
_cell.angle_alpha   90.00
_cell.angle_beta   90.00
_cell.angle_gamma   90.00
#
_symmetry.space_group_name_H-M   'P 1'
#
loop_
_entity.id
_entity.type
_entity.pdbx_description
1 polymer ?
#
loop_
_entity_poly.entity_id
_entity_poly.type
_entity_poly.pdbx_seq_one_letter_code
_entity_poly.pdbx_strand_id
1 'polypeptide(L)' 'FGDAGLRLLSEHLTMLQVLNLCETPVTDAGLLALSSMKSLCSLNMNSTKLSADTYEDLKAKLPNL' A
#
# COMPACT_ATOMS: atom_id res chain seq x y z
N PHE A 1 -6.75 -5.17 10.51
CA PHE A 1 -6.76 -4.33 9.30
C PHE A 1 -6.35 -5.21 8.12
N GLY A 2 -6.98 -5.13 6.94
CA GLY A 2 -6.71 -6.00 5.79
C GLY A 2 -7.18 -5.35 4.48
N ASP A 3 -7.29 -6.10 3.39
CA ASP A 3 -7.53 -5.56 2.03
C ASP A 3 -8.72 -4.59 1.94
N ALA A 4 -9.85 -4.93 2.56
CA ALA A 4 -11.02 -4.05 2.58
C ALA A 4 -10.75 -2.71 3.28
N GLY A 5 -10.01 -2.75 4.40
CA GLY A 5 -9.60 -1.53 5.10
C GLY A 5 -8.62 -0.70 4.28
N LEU A 6 -7.67 -1.35 3.60
CA LEU A 6 -6.70 -0.68 2.74
C LEU A 6 -7.36 0.02 1.57
N ARG A 7 -8.38 -0.60 0.97
CA ARG A 7 -9.19 -0.02 -0.09
C ARG A 7 -9.89 1.26 0.37
N LEU A 8 -10.55 1.23 1.54
CA LEU A 8 -11.19 2.41 2.11
C LEU A 8 -10.20 3.55 2.36
N LEU A 9 -8.97 3.25 2.83
CA LEU A 9 -7.93 4.27 2.96
C LEU A 9 -7.55 4.86 1.59
N SER A 10 -7.39 4.03 0.56
CA SER A 10 -7.03 4.50 -0.78
C SER A 10 -8.09 5.38 -1.43
N GLU A 11 -9.37 5.17 -1.08
CA GLU A 11 -10.50 5.94 -1.61
C GLU A 11 -10.65 7.30 -0.92
N HIS A 12 -10.33 7.39 0.38
CA HIS A 12 -10.64 8.57 1.18
C HIS A 12 -9.42 9.38 1.65
N LEU A 13 -8.24 8.76 1.74
CA LEU A 13 -7.02 9.41 2.24
C LEU A 13 -6.01 9.65 1.11
N THR A 14 -6.45 10.28 0.02
CA THR A 14 -5.64 10.50 -1.19
C THR A 14 -4.37 11.33 -0.96
N MET A 15 -4.30 12.09 0.14
CA MET A 15 -3.17 12.93 0.54
C MET A 15 -2.24 12.28 1.58
N LEU A 16 -2.48 11.02 1.97
CA LEU A 16 -1.66 10.34 2.96
C LEU A 16 -0.23 10.14 2.43
N GLN A 17 0.77 10.55 3.21
CA GLN A 17 2.18 10.45 2.82
C GLN A 17 2.90 9.24 3.42
N VAL A 18 2.46 8.77 4.57
CA VAL A 18 3.09 7.68 5.31
C VAL A 18 2.03 6.66 5.69
N LEU A 19 2.26 5.39 5.35
CA LEU A 19 1.38 4.28 5.69
C LEU A 19 2.17 3.14 6.33
N ASN A 20 1.68 2.62 7.43
CA ASN A 20 2.26 1.47 8.11
C ASN A 20 1.32 0.26 8.02
N LEU A 21 1.76 -0.79 7.34
CA LEU A 21 1.08 -2.07 7.17
C LEU A 21 1.80 -3.22 7.92
N CYS A 22 2.73 -2.90 8.82
CA CYS A 22 3.49 -3.88 9.59
C CYS A 22 2.55 -4.87 10.30
N GLU A 23 2.85 -6.17 10.18
CA GLU A 23 2.06 -7.27 10.78
C GLU A 23 0.56 -7.28 10.39
N THR A 24 0.20 -6.70 9.25
CA THR A 24 -1.19 -6.78 8.74
C THR A 24 -1.38 -7.98 7.80
N PRO A 25 -2.58 -8.60 7.78
CA PRO A 25 -2.96 -9.65 6.83
C PRO A 25 -3.31 -9.11 5.42
N VAL A 26 -2.74 -7.97 5.00
CA VAL A 26 -2.94 -7.45 3.64
C VAL A 26 -2.31 -8.40 2.63
N THR A 27 -3.03 -8.65 1.53
CA THR A 27 -2.56 -9.48 0.41
C THR A 27 -2.02 -8.62 -0.73
N ASP A 28 -1.33 -9.25 -1.68
CA ASP A 28 -0.85 -8.58 -2.90
C ASP A 28 -2.00 -7.87 -3.65
N ALA A 29 -3.17 -8.52 -3.72
CA ALA A 29 -4.36 -7.94 -4.34
C ALA A 29 -4.88 -6.70 -3.58
N GLY A 30 -4.79 -6.71 -2.26
CA GLY A 30 -5.10 -5.55 -1.42
C GLY A 30 -4.10 -4.41 -1.63
N LEU A 31 -2.81 -4.72 -1.70
CA LEU A 31 -1.74 -3.73 -1.83
C LEU A 31 -1.87 -2.90 -3.11
N LEU A 32 -2.33 -3.51 -4.21
CA LEU A 32 -2.56 -2.82 -5.48
C LEU A 32 -3.56 -1.66 -5.38
N ALA A 33 -4.43 -1.63 -4.36
CA ALA A 33 -5.33 -0.50 -4.10
C ALA A 33 -4.57 0.82 -3.84
N LEU A 34 -3.33 0.76 -3.36
CA LEU A 34 -2.49 1.93 -3.11
C LEU A 34 -2.07 2.66 -4.39
N SER A 35 -2.24 2.06 -5.58
CA SER A 35 -1.79 2.63 -6.86
C SER A 35 -2.34 4.04 -7.17
N SER A 36 -3.47 4.42 -6.56
CA SER A 36 -4.08 5.75 -6.69
C SER A 36 -3.54 6.78 -5.70
N MET A 37 -2.83 6.37 -4.65
CA MET A 37 -2.35 7.24 -3.57
C MET A 37 -1.04 7.95 -3.94
N LYS A 38 -1.11 8.88 -4.90
CA LYS A 38 0.07 9.55 -5.50
C LYS A 38 0.90 10.40 -4.52
N SER A 39 0.32 10.76 -3.37
CA SER A 39 1.02 11.48 -2.30
C SER A 39 1.79 10.57 -1.34
N LEU A 40 1.65 9.25 -1.45
CA LEU A 40 2.35 8.30 -0.59
C LEU A 40 3.84 8.27 -0.92
N CYS A 41 4.67 8.52 0.10
CA CYS A 41 6.12 8.58 -0.02
C CYS A 41 6.85 7.62 0.94
N SER A 42 6.10 6.95 1.84
CA SER A 42 6.67 5.97 2.76
C SER A 42 5.65 4.89 3.08
N LEU A 43 6.08 3.64 2.92
CA LEU A 43 5.26 2.46 3.18
C LEU A 43 6.07 1.43 3.97
N ASN A 44 5.63 1.13 5.20
CA ASN A 44 6.20 0.04 5.98
C ASN A 44 5.38 -1.24 5.77
N MET A 45 6.03 -2.31 5.33
CA MET A 45 5.41 -3.62 5.10
C MET A 45 6.13 -4.75 5.84
N ASN A 46 6.87 -4.43 6.91
CA ASN A 46 7.58 -5.43 7.69
C ASN A 46 6.63 -6.50 8.24
N SER A 47 7.10 -7.75 8.31
CA SER A 47 6.32 -8.88 8.84
C SER A 47 4.97 -9.09 8.13
N THR A 48 4.87 -8.71 6.86
CA THR A 48 3.73 -9.05 5.98
C THR A 48 4.06 -10.26 5.11
N LYS A 49 3.06 -10.80 4.39
CA LYS A 49 3.21 -11.92 3.45
C LYS A 49 3.20 -11.45 1.98
N LEU A 50 3.57 -10.20 1.74
CA LEU A 50 3.54 -9.57 0.41
C LEU A 50 4.73 -10.01 -0.44
N SER A 51 4.52 -10.12 -1.75
CA SER A 51 5.59 -10.46 -2.70
C SER A 51 6.43 -9.25 -3.10
N ALA A 52 7.70 -9.49 -3.41
CA ALA A 52 8.60 -8.46 -3.92
C ALA A 52 8.11 -7.88 -5.27
N ASP A 53 7.57 -8.73 -6.13
CA ASP A 53 7.04 -8.32 -7.44
C ASP A 53 5.89 -7.31 -7.29
N THR A 54 4.97 -7.54 -6.34
CA THR A 54 3.86 -6.61 -6.10
C THR A 54 4.37 -5.26 -5.57
N TYR A 55 5.45 -5.25 -4.78
CA TYR A 55 6.06 -4.02 -4.33
C TYR A 55 6.71 -3.23 -5.48
N GLU A 56 7.45 -3.90 -6.37
CA GLU A 56 8.04 -3.25 -7.54
C GLU A 56 6.97 -2.69 -8.49
N ASP A 57 5.88 -3.43 -8.71
CA ASP A 57 4.72 -2.96 -9.48
C ASP A 57 4.08 -1.72 -8.85
N LEU A 58 3.97 -1.69 -7.51
CA LEU A 58 3.43 -0.55 -6.79
C LEU A 58 4.36 0.66 -6.93
N LYS A 59 5.66 0.48 -6.78
CA LYS A 59 6.68 1.52 -6.90
C LYS A 59 6.71 2.12 -8.31
N ALA A 60 6.57 1.29 -9.35
CA ALA A 60 6.46 1.77 -10.73
C ALA A 60 5.24 2.70 -10.93
N LYS A 61 4.15 2.49 -10.19
CA LYS A 61 2.93 3.31 -10.24
C LYS A 61 2.98 4.53 -9.31
N LEU A 62 3.83 4.49 -8.29
CA LEU A 62 4.00 5.53 -7.27
C LEU A 62 5.46 6.01 -7.26
N PRO A 63 5.84 6.93 -8.17
CA PRO A 63 7.25 7.32 -8.35
C PRO A 63 7.86 8.04 -7.14
N ASN A 64 7.04 8.46 -6.17
CA ASN A 64 7.48 9.10 -4.93
C ASN A 64 7.69 8.10 -3.78
N LEU A 65 7.37 6.82 -3.99
CA LEU A 65 7.43 5.75 -2.98
C LEU A 65 8.79 5.04 -2.91
#